data_AF-A0AAU2Z9H6-F1
#
_entry.id   AF-A0AAU2Z9H6-F1
#
_cell.length_a   1.000
_cell.length_b   1.000
_cell.length_c   1.000
_cell.angle_alpha   90.00
_cell.angle_beta   90.00
_cell.angle_gamma   90.00
#
_symmetry.space_group_name_H-M   'P 1'
#
loop_
_entity.id
_entity.type
_entity.pdbx_description
1 polymer ?
#
loop_
_entity_poly.entity_id
_entity_poly.type
_entity_poly.pdbx_seq_one_letter_code
_entity_poly.pdbx_strand_id
1 'polypeptide(L)'
;MGDEGLDLDAIEELCTVATPGPWFVRSLDDEYAMSLVTVGTVEDTGQGERWPDFDHGEMVAATLVQQPRYVDCADERWDENAAFIAMAREVVPRLVAEVRRLRALLDDGGGVSPP
;
A
#
# COMPACT_ATOMS: atom_id res chain seq x y z
N MET A 1 12.01 27.36 11.57
CA MET A 1 11.67 25.93 11.67
C MET A 1 12.23 25.33 10.40
N GLY A 2 13.36 24.64 10.49
CA GLY A 2 14.07 24.17 9.30
C GLY A 2 13.18 23.24 8.49
N ASP A 3 13.22 23.41 7.17
CA ASP A 3 12.66 22.45 6.23
C ASP A 3 13.50 21.18 6.33
N GLU A 4 13.15 20.28 7.25
CA GLU A 4 13.55 18.88 7.11
C GLU A 4 12.73 18.33 5.94
N GLY A 5 13.21 18.60 4.73
CA GLY A 5 12.62 18.07 3.52
C GLY A 5 12.51 16.54 3.59
N LEU A 6 11.57 15.97 2.83
CA LEU A 6 11.35 14.52 2.79
C LEU A 6 12.66 13.74 2.55
N ASP A 7 12.92 12.77 3.41
CA ASP A 7 13.99 11.77 3.26
C ASP A 7 13.55 10.72 2.22
N LEU A 8 13.92 10.97 0.97
CA LEU A 8 13.53 10.12 -0.16
C LEU A 8 14.31 8.81 -0.17
N ASP A 9 15.53 8.77 0.39
CA ASP A 9 16.35 7.57 0.45
C ASP A 9 15.73 6.56 1.43
N ALA A 10 15.30 7.02 2.62
CA ALA A 10 14.61 6.17 3.59
C ALA A 10 13.26 5.63 3.06
N ILE A 11 12.49 6.45 2.34
CA ILE A 11 11.21 6.01 1.74
C ILE A 11 11.46 4.97 0.64
N GLU A 12 12.47 5.19 -0.20
CA GLU A 12 12.85 4.26 -1.26
C GLU A 12 13.32 2.92 -0.67
N GLU A 13 14.16 2.95 0.38
CA GLU A 13 14.60 1.75 1.08
C GLU A 13 13.42 0.93 1.61
N LEU A 14 12.46 1.59 2.29
CA LEU A 14 11.24 0.93 2.76
C LEU A 14 10.45 0.28 1.61
N CYS A 15 10.35 0.96 0.46
CA CYS A 15 9.70 0.43 -0.73
C CYS A 15 10.46 -0.78 -1.31
N THR A 16 11.79 -0.81 -1.21
CA THR A 16 12.62 -1.92 -1.72
C THR A 16 12.53 -3.15 -0.83
N VAL A 17 12.52 -2.98 0.50
CA VAL A 17 12.50 -4.12 1.44
C VAL A 17 11.11 -4.72 1.65
N ALA A 18 10.04 -3.96 1.38
CA ALA A 18 8.67 -4.45 1.43
C ALA A 18 8.40 -5.51 0.35
N THR A 19 7.42 -6.38 0.60
CA THR A 19 6.98 -7.42 -0.36
C THR A 19 6.83 -6.85 -1.77
N PRO A 20 7.41 -7.49 -2.80
CA PRO A 20 7.23 -7.06 -4.19
C PRO A 20 5.74 -6.93 -4.56
N GLY A 21 5.41 -5.90 -5.35
CA GLY A 21 4.07 -5.75 -5.92
C GLY A 21 3.88 -6.58 -7.21
N PRO A 22 2.70 -6.53 -7.83
CA PRO A 22 1.52 -5.77 -7.41
C PRO A 22 0.86 -6.35 -6.15
N TRP A 23 0.16 -5.49 -5.42
CA TRP A 23 -0.67 -5.90 -4.28
C TRP A 23 -2.14 -5.70 -4.63
N PHE A 24 -2.98 -6.63 -4.20
CA PHE A 24 -4.40 -6.66 -4.52
C PHE A 24 -5.24 -6.69 -3.26
N VAL A 25 -6.37 -5.98 -3.27
CA VAL A 25 -7.39 -6.15 -2.25
C VAL A 25 -8.06 -7.50 -2.47
N ARG A 26 -8.22 -8.27 -1.40
CA ARG A 26 -8.97 -9.54 -1.39
C ARG A 26 -10.07 -9.45 -0.33
N SER A 27 -11.29 -9.70 -0.78
CA SER A 27 -12.45 -9.90 0.07
C SER A 27 -12.68 -11.40 0.22
N LEU A 28 -12.20 -11.93 1.33
CA LEU A 28 -12.32 -13.33 1.70
C LEU A 28 -13.52 -13.41 2.64
N ASP A 29 -14.70 -13.31 2.05
CA ASP A 29 -15.96 -13.41 2.77
C ASP A 29 -16.97 -14.19 1.93
N ASP A 30 -17.84 -14.91 2.60
CA ASP A 30 -18.97 -15.56 1.98
C ASP A 30 -20.29 -14.93 2.42
N GLU A 31 -21.37 -15.18 1.68
CA GLU A 31 -22.68 -14.58 1.93
C GLU A 31 -23.30 -14.92 3.32
N TYR A 32 -22.74 -15.88 4.08
CA TYR A 32 -23.34 -16.44 5.27
C TYR A 32 -22.52 -16.35 6.57
N ALA A 33 -21.22 -16.04 6.52
CA ALA A 33 -20.36 -15.45 7.58
C ALA A 33 -18.90 -15.92 7.43
N MET A 34 -17.99 -15.00 7.10
CA MET A 34 -16.74 -14.69 7.81
C MET A 34 -15.99 -13.58 7.05
N SER A 35 -16.27 -12.31 7.32
CA SER A 35 -15.62 -11.24 6.55
C SER A 35 -14.15 -11.05 6.93
N LEU A 36 -13.29 -11.29 5.95
CA LEU A 36 -11.86 -11.01 6.00
C LEU A 36 -11.51 -10.09 4.82
N VAL A 37 -11.05 -8.88 5.13
CA VAL A 37 -10.54 -7.94 4.11
C VAL A 37 -9.04 -7.85 4.25
N THR A 38 -8.34 -8.16 3.17
CA THR A 38 -6.89 -8.27 3.14
C THR A 38 -6.29 -7.60 1.92
N VAL A 39 -4.98 -7.40 2.00
CA VAL A 39 -4.12 -7.06 0.88
C VAL A 39 -3.18 -8.24 0.67
N GLY A 40 -3.07 -8.75 -0.55
CA GLY A 40 -2.23 -9.90 -0.89
C GLY A 40 -1.49 -9.75 -2.22
N THR A 41 -0.63 -10.71 -2.53
CA THR A 41 0.19 -10.75 -3.76
C THR A 41 -0.50 -11.47 -4.93
N VAL A 42 -1.71 -11.99 -4.71
CA VAL A 42 -2.53 -12.68 -5.70
C VAL A 42 -3.86 -11.95 -5.82
N GLU A 43 -4.38 -11.87 -7.04
CA GLU A 43 -5.70 -11.28 -7.31
C GLU A 43 -6.80 -12.04 -6.56
N ASP A 44 -7.86 -11.32 -6.21
CA ASP A 44 -9.06 -11.94 -5.67
C ASP A 44 -9.74 -12.79 -6.76
N THR A 45 -10.13 -14.01 -6.42
CA THR A 45 -10.91 -14.87 -7.32
C THR A 45 -12.37 -14.43 -7.42
N GLY A 46 -12.81 -13.53 -6.52
CA GLY A 46 -14.19 -13.08 -6.39
C GLY A 46 -15.14 -14.17 -5.91
N GLN A 47 -14.60 -15.31 -5.47
CA GLN A 47 -15.38 -16.45 -5.00
C GLN A 47 -15.59 -16.46 -3.49
N GLY A 48 -15.03 -15.47 -2.76
CA GLY A 48 -15.18 -15.42 -1.30
C GLY A 48 -14.54 -16.62 -0.62
N GLU A 49 -13.29 -16.92 -0.97
CA GLU A 49 -12.58 -18.10 -0.48
C GLU A 49 -12.49 -18.10 1.04
N ARG A 50 -12.74 -19.27 1.64
CA ARG A 50 -12.69 -19.47 3.08
C ARG A 50 -11.39 -20.14 3.46
N TRP A 51 -10.95 -19.97 4.70
CA TRP A 51 -9.89 -20.83 5.23
C TRP A 51 -10.39 -22.29 5.30
N PRO A 52 -9.61 -23.30 4.86
CA PRO A 52 -8.21 -23.25 4.40
C PRO A 52 -8.02 -23.20 2.86
N ASP A 53 -9.04 -22.84 2.09
CA ASP A 53 -9.02 -22.86 0.63
C ASP A 53 -8.18 -21.74 0.00
N PHE A 54 -7.82 -20.70 0.77
CA PHE A 54 -6.80 -19.70 0.39
C PHE A 54 -5.50 -19.90 1.17
N ASP A 55 -4.36 -19.54 0.56
CA ASP A 55 -3.07 -19.55 1.26
C ASP A 55 -2.80 -18.22 1.98
N HIS A 56 -2.81 -18.26 3.32
CA HIS A 56 -2.39 -17.15 4.17
C HIS A 56 -0.97 -16.61 3.87
N GLY A 57 -0.09 -17.40 3.26
CA GLY A 57 1.25 -16.96 2.84
C GLY A 57 1.24 -15.91 1.73
N GLU A 58 0.10 -15.72 1.06
CA GLU A 58 -0.10 -14.69 0.02
C GLU A 58 -0.54 -13.33 0.60
N MET A 59 -0.80 -13.25 1.91
CA MET A 59 -1.29 -12.03 2.57
C MET A 59 -0.14 -11.11 3.02
N VAL A 60 -0.29 -9.82 2.72
CA VAL A 60 0.61 -8.75 3.15
C VAL A 60 0.05 -8.02 4.37
N ALA A 61 -1.25 -7.76 4.39
CA ALA A 61 -1.93 -7.07 5.50
C ALA A 61 -3.39 -7.51 5.60
N ALA A 62 -3.95 -7.47 6.81
CA ALA A 62 -5.38 -7.56 7.05
C ALA A 62 -5.91 -6.21 7.55
N THR A 63 -7.05 -5.78 7.03
CA THR A 63 -7.74 -4.56 7.47
C THR A 63 -9.09 -4.85 8.12
N LEU A 64 -9.61 -6.07 7.95
CA LEU A 64 -10.73 -6.61 8.71
C LEU A 64 -10.53 -8.10 8.97
N VAL A 65 -10.73 -8.56 10.21
CA VAL A 65 -10.92 -9.96 10.57
C VAL A 65 -12.11 -10.02 11.51
N GLN A 66 -13.27 -10.48 11.02
CA GLN A 66 -14.49 -10.50 11.81
C GLN A 66 -14.60 -11.70 12.76
N GLN A 67 -13.93 -12.82 12.49
CA GLN A 67 -14.01 -14.01 13.36
C GLN A 67 -12.66 -14.74 13.55
N PRO A 68 -12.09 -14.73 14.78
CA PRO A 68 -12.48 -13.86 15.89
C PRO A 68 -12.33 -12.38 15.50
N ARG A 69 -13.12 -11.48 16.10
CA ARG A 69 -13.06 -10.04 15.79
C ARG A 69 -11.83 -9.43 16.46
N TYR A 70 -10.76 -9.17 15.70
CA TYR A 70 -9.53 -8.58 16.26
C TYR A 70 -8.80 -7.57 15.36
N VAL A 71 -9.07 -7.56 14.06
CA VAL A 71 -8.71 -6.44 13.18
C VAL A 71 -10.02 -5.80 12.75
N ASP A 72 -10.35 -4.67 13.34
CA ASP A 72 -11.63 -4.00 13.16
C ASP A 72 -11.48 -2.54 13.58
N CYS A 73 -11.37 -1.66 12.60
CA CYS A 73 -11.23 -0.22 12.85
C CYS A 73 -12.60 0.40 13.16
N ALA A 74 -12.63 1.32 14.12
CA ALA A 74 -13.88 1.87 14.65
C ALA A 74 -14.67 2.73 13.65
N ASP A 75 -14.02 3.24 12.60
CA ASP A 75 -14.65 4.01 11.53
C ASP A 75 -15.13 3.16 10.36
N GLU A 76 -14.98 1.83 10.46
CA GLU A 76 -15.46 0.83 9.51
C GLU A 76 -14.86 0.94 8.10
N ARG A 77 -13.69 1.60 7.96
CA ARG A 77 -13.03 1.87 6.68
C ARG A 77 -12.04 0.80 6.22
N TRP A 78 -12.32 -0.47 6.52
CA TRP A 78 -11.39 -1.57 6.21
C TRP A 78 -11.16 -1.73 4.71
N ASP A 79 -12.19 -1.50 3.87
CA ASP A 79 -12.10 -1.57 2.42
C ASP A 79 -11.22 -0.44 1.87
N GLU A 80 -11.45 0.79 2.33
CA GLU A 80 -10.65 1.95 1.95
C GLU A 80 -9.20 1.82 2.41
N ASN A 81 -8.97 1.27 3.61
CA ASN A 81 -7.63 1.01 4.11
C ASN A 81 -6.90 -0.02 3.24
N ALA A 82 -7.57 -1.10 2.83
CA ALA A 82 -6.98 -2.11 1.96
C ALA A 82 -6.66 -1.52 0.58
N ALA A 83 -7.59 -0.75 0.00
CA ALA A 83 -7.38 -0.07 -1.27
C ALA A 83 -6.21 0.92 -1.21
N PHE A 84 -6.09 1.69 -0.11
CA PHE A 84 -4.98 2.61 0.10
C PHE A 84 -3.63 1.88 0.15
N ILE A 85 -3.54 0.80 0.93
CA ILE A 85 -2.32 0.00 1.07
C ILE A 85 -1.90 -0.62 -0.27
N ALA A 86 -2.85 -1.24 -0.98
CA ALA A 86 -2.59 -1.85 -2.28
C ALA A 86 -2.08 -0.81 -3.31
N MET A 87 -2.76 0.34 -3.40
CA MET A 87 -2.37 1.44 -4.29
C MET A 87 -1.01 2.03 -3.91
N ALA A 88 -0.74 2.21 -2.61
CA ALA A 88 0.49 2.81 -2.12
C ALA A 88 1.72 2.03 -2.59
N ARG A 89 1.62 0.70 -2.73
CA ARG A 89 2.75 -0.12 -3.20
C ARG A 89 3.28 0.31 -4.56
N GLU A 90 2.40 0.73 -5.46
CA GLU A 90 2.75 1.18 -6.81
C GLU A 90 3.04 2.68 -6.86
N VAL A 91 2.27 3.48 -6.13
CA VAL A 91 2.30 4.94 -6.25
C VAL A 91 3.45 5.55 -5.46
N VAL A 92 3.79 5.05 -4.28
CA VAL A 92 4.87 5.64 -3.45
C VAL A 92 6.23 5.62 -4.16
N PRO A 93 6.71 4.51 -4.76
CA PRO A 93 7.97 4.52 -5.51
C PRO A 93 7.97 5.51 -6.68
N ARG A 94 6.83 5.66 -7.36
CA ARG A 94 6.66 6.61 -8.47
C ARG A 94 6.70 8.06 -8.00
N LEU A 95 6.07 8.35 -6.86
CA LEU A 95 6.13 9.67 -6.24
C LEU A 95 7.56 10.02 -5.82
N VAL A 96 8.30 9.08 -5.24
CA VAL A 96 9.72 9.29 -4.89
C VAL A 96 10.54 9.63 -6.14
N ALA A 97 10.41 8.84 -7.21
CA ALA A 97 11.10 9.11 -8.47
C ALA A 97 10.75 10.49 -9.05
N GLU A 98 9.48 10.88 -8.99
CA GLU A 98 9.01 12.18 -9.48
C GLU A 98 9.55 13.35 -8.64
N VAL A 99 9.57 13.22 -7.31
CA VAL A 99 10.16 14.26 -6.45
C VAL A 99 11.66 14.40 -6.71
N ARG A 100 12.40 13.30 -6.90
CA ARG A 100 13.82 13.35 -7.29
C ARG A 100 14.01 14.10 -8.61
N ARG A 101 13.19 13.78 -9.62
CA ARG A 101 13.21 14.46 -10.93
C ARG A 101 12.96 15.96 -10.80
N LEU A 102 11.96 16.36 -10.00
CA LEU A 102 11.63 17.77 -9.77
C LEU A 102 12.75 18.51 -9.03
N ARG A 103 13.37 17.89 -8.01
CA ARG A 103 14.52 18.47 -7.30
C ARG A 103 15.70 18.71 -8.25
N ALA A 104 16.04 17.74 -9.10
CA ALA A 104 17.10 17.89 -10.10
C ALA A 104 16.84 19.05 -11.08
N LEU A 105 15.60 19.21 -11.56
CA LEU A 105 15.24 20.33 -12.43
C LEU A 105 15.36 21.71 -11.77
N LEU A 106 15.08 21.79 -10.46
CA LEU A 106 15.23 23.04 -9.71
C LEU A 106 16.70 23.39 -9.48
N ASP A 107 17.54 22.38 -9.22
CA ASP A 107 18.99 22.55 -9.07
C ASP A 107 19.64 22.98 -10.40
N ASP A 108 19.21 22.40 -11.53
CA ASP A 108 19.68 22.76 -12.87
C ASP A 108 19.16 24.14 -13.35
N GLY A 109 17.92 24.50 -12.98
CA GLY A 109 17.27 25.74 -13.37
C GLY A 109 17.67 26.98 -12.54
N GLY A 110 18.25 26.78 -11.35
CA GLY A 110 18.78 27.85 -10.50
C GLY A 110 20.14 28.40 -10.94
N GLY A 111 20.77 27.81 -11.97
CA GLY A 111 22.14 28.11 -12.41
C GLY A 111 22.31 29.21 -13.45
N VAL A 112 21.25 29.89 -13.91
CA VAL A 112 21.39 30.93 -14.96
C VAL A 112 20.69 32.23 -14.58
N SER A 113 21.50 33.22 -14.20
CA SER A 113 21.27 34.62 -14.61
C SER A 113 22.58 35.41 -14.58
N PRO A 114 23.13 35.81 -15.74
CA PRO A 114 23.97 37.00 -15.81
C PRO A 114 23.38 38.03 -16.79
N PRO A 115 23.44 39.33 -16.47
CA PRO A 115 23.98 40.33 -17.37
C PRO A 115 25.51 40.43 -17.23
#